data_AF-A0A6N6RQ00-F1
#
_entry.id   AF-A0A6N6RQ00-F1
#
_cell.length_a   1.000
_cell.length_b   1.000
_cell.length_c   1.000
_cell.angle_alpha   90.00
_cell.angle_beta   90.00
_cell.angle_gamma   90.00
#
_symmetry.space_group_name_H-M   'P 1'
#
loop_
_entity.id
_entity.type
_entity.pdbx_description
1 polymer ?
#
loop_
_entity_poly.entity_id
_entity_poly.type
_entity_poly.pdbx_seq_one_letter_code
_entity_poly.pdbx_strand_id
1 'polypeptide(L)'
;MEDLSLVEKNFWVIKKWLEALLSVVANSKLLTFITVTVITVSLAFSSQFVSLYLVNKVANSNSENYANVSEQQEKIHNQYVLDLIDACMASHELDPTNTEKYCLKAKENYFYTAQLDSNLKDSYEQVVSDELFLVMKADISYLINKQSVGDLQRRYPREDFPEISFVFSTWFSIFACVISTLIGYSLYRFIKSRSCTSVE
;
A
#
# COMPACT_ATOMS: atom_id res chain seq x y z
N MET A 1 -30.29 20.42 17.67
CA MET A 1 -30.14 20.57 19.13
C MET A 1 -30.48 19.29 19.88
N GLU A 2 -31.34 18.41 19.36
CA GLU A 2 -31.62 17.08 19.96
C GLU A 2 -30.41 16.13 19.97
N ASP A 3 -29.57 16.15 18.92
CA ASP A 3 -28.40 15.25 18.81
C ASP A 3 -27.37 15.42 19.93
N LEU A 4 -27.14 16.65 20.41
CA LEU A 4 -26.20 16.92 21.50
C LEU A 4 -26.69 16.35 22.84
N SER A 5 -28.00 16.45 23.11
CA SER A 5 -28.61 15.91 24.33
C SER A 5 -28.58 14.38 24.37
N LEU A 6 -28.64 13.74 23.19
CA LEU A 6 -28.59 12.30 23.04
C LEU A 6 -27.16 11.77 23.23
N VAL A 7 -26.16 12.50 22.72
CA VAL A 7 -24.74 12.22 22.97
C VAL A 7 -24.40 12.36 24.45
N GLU A 8 -24.90 13.40 25.13
CA GLU A 8 -24.64 13.62 26.55
C GLU A 8 -25.25 12.51 27.43
N LYS A 9 -26.50 12.09 27.13
CA LYS A 9 -27.13 10.94 27.79
C LYS A 9 -26.33 9.65 27.56
N ASN A 10 -25.93 9.38 26.33
CA ASN A 10 -25.15 8.18 26.01
C ASN A 10 -23.80 8.19 26.74
N PHE A 11 -23.14 9.33 26.82
CA PHE A 11 -21.88 9.47 27.56
C PHE A 11 -22.06 9.21 29.06
N TRP A 12 -23.14 9.71 29.66
CA TRP A 12 -23.45 9.46 31.07
C TRP A 12 -23.74 7.99 31.36
N VAL A 13 -24.49 7.32 30.48
CA VAL A 13 -24.75 5.88 30.58
C VAL A 13 -23.45 5.10 30.47
N ILE A 14 -22.63 5.37 29.45
CA ILE A 14 -21.32 4.72 29.27
C ILE A 14 -20.47 4.90 30.53
N LYS A 15 -20.39 6.13 31.07
CA LYS A 15 -19.62 6.41 32.27
C LYS A 15 -20.09 5.58 33.47
N LYS A 16 -21.40 5.49 33.71
CA LYS A 16 -21.95 4.66 34.81
C LYS A 16 -21.65 3.18 34.64
N TRP A 17 -21.74 2.67 33.42
CA TRP A 17 -21.40 1.28 33.11
C TRP A 17 -19.92 1.01 33.33
N LEU A 18 -19.07 1.97 32.97
CA LEU A 18 -17.62 1.88 33.16
C LEU A 18 -17.24 1.90 34.65
N GLU A 19 -17.87 2.77 35.44
CA GLU A 19 -17.70 2.80 36.90
C GLU A 19 -18.14 1.48 37.55
N ALA A 20 -19.28 0.92 37.12
CA ALA A 20 -19.75 -0.37 37.60
C ALA A 20 -18.77 -1.50 37.24
N LEU A 21 -18.30 -1.57 36.00
CA LEU A 21 -17.30 -2.53 35.55
C LEU A 21 -15.99 -2.42 36.34
N LEU A 22 -15.47 -1.20 36.50
CA LEU A 22 -14.25 -0.97 37.27
C LEU A 22 -14.40 -1.38 38.74
N SER A 23 -15.56 -1.14 39.34
CA SER A 23 -15.83 -1.56 40.72
C SER A 23 -15.84 -3.09 40.87
N VAL A 24 -16.40 -3.80 39.88
CA VAL A 24 -16.44 -5.27 39.86
C VAL A 24 -15.03 -5.83 39.68
N VAL A 25 -14.23 -5.24 38.80
CA VAL A 25 -12.84 -5.65 38.56
C VAL A 25 -11.97 -5.40 39.80
N ALA A 26 -12.10 -4.23 40.43
CA ALA A 26 -11.30 -3.83 41.59
C ALA A 26 -11.55 -4.70 42.83
N ASN A 27 -12.76 -5.25 42.97
CA ASN A 27 -13.12 -6.11 44.10
C ASN A 27 -12.47 -7.50 44.06
N SER A 28 -11.95 -7.94 42.91
CA SER A 28 -11.32 -9.25 42.77
C SER A 28 -9.86 -9.13 42.33
N LYS A 29 -8.94 -9.66 43.15
CA LYS A 29 -7.49 -9.66 42.88
C LYS A 29 -7.15 -10.36 41.56
N LEU A 30 -7.87 -11.44 41.22
CA LEU A 30 -7.65 -12.22 40.00
C LEU A 30 -8.13 -11.46 38.75
N LEU A 31 -9.32 -10.85 38.81
CA LEU A 31 -9.84 -10.02 37.71
C LEU A 31 -8.99 -8.76 37.50
N THR A 32 -8.53 -8.14 38.58
CA THR A 32 -7.59 -7.00 38.50
C THR A 32 -6.29 -7.43 37.82
N PHE A 33 -5.71 -8.57 38.20
CA PHE A 33 -4.50 -9.08 37.57
C PHE A 33 -4.68 -9.37 36.08
N ILE A 34 -5.78 -10.05 35.70
CA ILE A 34 -6.09 -10.37 34.30
C ILE A 34 -6.27 -9.08 33.48
N THR A 35 -7.06 -8.13 33.97
CA THR A 35 -7.34 -6.87 33.24
C THR A 35 -6.08 -6.02 33.07
N VAL A 36 -5.24 -5.90 34.11
CA VAL A 36 -3.95 -5.21 34.01
C VAL A 36 -3.04 -5.90 33.00
N THR A 37 -2.99 -7.23 33.01
CA THR A 37 -2.18 -8.00 32.06
C THR A 37 -2.67 -7.79 30.62
N VAL A 38 -3.97 -7.88 30.37
CA VAL A 38 -4.58 -7.67 29.05
C VAL A 38 -4.30 -6.25 28.54
N ILE A 39 -4.46 -5.24 29.39
CA ILE A 39 -4.17 -3.85 29.03
C ILE A 39 -2.69 -3.67 28.68
N THR A 40 -1.80 -4.22 29.51
CA THR A 40 -0.34 -4.11 29.32
C THR A 40 0.10 -4.81 28.03
N VAL A 41 -0.41 -6.01 27.76
CA VAL A 41 -0.16 -6.76 26.52
C VAL A 41 -0.71 -5.99 25.32
N SER A 42 -1.95 -5.50 25.39
CA SER A 42 -2.56 -4.73 24.30
C SER A 42 -1.77 -3.47 23.97
N LEU A 43 -1.26 -2.76 24.99
CA LEU A 43 -0.37 -1.63 24.83
C LEU A 43 0.96 -2.03 24.18
N ALA A 44 1.58 -3.11 24.65
CA ALA A 44 2.86 -3.60 24.11
C ALA A 44 2.77 -3.97 22.62
N PHE A 45 1.65 -4.54 22.19
CA PHE A 45 1.44 -4.92 20.79
C PHE A 45 0.86 -3.81 19.91
N SER A 46 0.26 -2.76 20.50
CA SER A 46 -0.38 -1.67 19.75
C SER A 46 0.55 -0.99 18.74
N SER A 47 1.83 -0.81 19.09
CA SER A 47 2.81 -0.19 18.20
C SER A 47 3.09 -1.04 16.96
N GLN A 48 3.10 -2.36 17.11
CA GLN A 48 3.31 -3.30 16.00
C GLN A 48 2.09 -3.33 15.07
N PHE A 49 0.87 -3.24 15.62
CA PHE A 49 -0.34 -3.12 14.82
C PHE A 49 -0.38 -1.78 14.05
N VAL A 50 0.01 -0.68 14.68
CA VAL A 50 0.06 0.63 14.02
C VAL A 50 1.13 0.67 12.93
N SER A 51 2.30 0.08 13.15
CA SER A 51 3.33 -0.01 12.10
C SER A 51 2.87 -0.87 10.93
N LEU A 52 2.26 -2.03 11.19
CA LEU A 52 1.67 -2.87 10.13
C LEU A 52 0.59 -2.13 9.34
N TYR A 53 -0.29 -1.39 10.03
CA TYR A 53 -1.32 -0.59 9.37
C TYR A 53 -0.72 0.49 8.46
N LEU A 54 0.28 1.23 8.94
CA LEU A 54 0.95 2.28 8.17
C LEU A 54 1.73 1.71 6.98
N VAL A 55 2.46 0.62 7.17
CA VAL A 55 3.19 -0.08 6.10
C VAL A 55 2.22 -0.57 5.03
N ASN A 56 1.09 -1.18 5.43
CA ASN A 56 0.09 -1.66 4.48
C ASN A 56 -0.56 -0.51 3.70
N LYS A 57 -0.80 0.63 4.36
CA LYS A 57 -1.32 1.84 3.71
C LYS A 57 -0.35 2.37 2.64
N VAL A 58 0.93 2.50 2.97
CA VAL A 58 1.97 2.96 2.03
C VAL A 58 2.19 1.94 0.91
N ALA A 59 2.15 0.64 1.22
CA ALA A 59 2.24 -0.43 0.22
C ALA A 59 1.08 -0.38 -0.78
N ASN A 60 -0.14 -0.14 -0.32
CA ASN A 60 -1.31 0.01 -1.18
C ASN A 60 -1.27 1.31 -2.00
N SER A 61 -0.76 2.41 -1.45
CA SER A 61 -0.54 3.66 -2.21
C SER A 61 0.52 3.46 -3.31
N ASN A 62 1.58 2.72 -2.99
CA ASN A 62 2.65 2.42 -3.92
C ASN A 62 2.32 1.30 -4.92
N SER A 63 1.29 0.48 -4.71
CA SER A 63 0.94 -0.61 -5.64
C SER A 63 0.46 -0.06 -6.99
N GLU A 64 -0.26 1.07 -6.99
CA GLU A 64 -0.62 1.79 -8.22
C GLU A 64 0.62 2.25 -8.99
N ASN A 65 1.64 2.74 -8.27
CA ASN A 65 2.94 3.09 -8.88
C ASN A 65 3.63 1.87 -9.50
N TYR A 66 3.69 0.74 -8.78
CA TYR A 66 4.36 -0.46 -9.29
C TYR A 66 3.65 -1.05 -10.51
N ALA A 67 2.31 -1.14 -10.50
CA ALA A 67 1.53 -1.61 -11.64
C ALA A 67 1.77 -0.74 -12.88
N ASN A 68 1.74 0.57 -12.69
CA ASN A 68 1.98 1.54 -13.76
C ASN A 68 3.42 1.49 -14.30
N VAL A 69 4.43 1.34 -13.42
CA VAL A 69 5.83 1.20 -13.84
C VAL A 69 6.04 -0.12 -14.61
N SER A 70 5.43 -1.21 -14.18
CA SER A 70 5.51 -2.48 -14.92
C SER A 70 4.87 -2.37 -16.30
N GLU A 71 3.69 -1.74 -16.43
CA GLU A 71 3.07 -1.50 -17.74
C GLU A 71 3.93 -0.57 -18.61
N GLN A 72 4.59 0.43 -18.03
CA GLN A 72 5.51 1.29 -18.77
C GLN A 72 6.75 0.55 -19.28
N GLN A 73 7.34 -0.32 -18.45
CA GLN A 73 8.47 -1.16 -18.86
C GLN A 73 8.08 -2.11 -19.98
N GLU A 74 6.90 -2.70 -19.90
CA GLU A 74 6.35 -3.56 -20.95
C GLU A 74 6.13 -2.77 -22.24
N LYS A 75 5.62 -1.54 -22.17
CA LYS A 75 5.47 -0.65 -23.32
C LYS A 75 6.79 -0.33 -24.02
N ILE A 76 7.82 0.01 -23.24
CA ILE A 76 9.16 0.28 -23.77
C ILE A 76 9.75 -0.99 -24.40
N HIS A 77 9.55 -2.15 -23.78
CA HIS A 77 9.98 -3.42 -24.35
C HIS A 77 9.29 -3.71 -25.68
N ASN A 78 7.97 -3.56 -25.74
CA ASN A 78 7.19 -3.74 -26.97
C ASN A 78 7.63 -2.75 -28.07
N GLN A 79 7.92 -1.49 -27.72
CA GLN A 79 8.51 -0.52 -28.66
C GLN A 79 9.85 -0.99 -29.22
N TYR A 80 10.72 -1.54 -28.37
CA TYR A 80 11.99 -2.12 -28.81
C TYR A 80 11.79 -3.32 -29.77
N VAL A 81 10.79 -4.19 -29.52
CA VAL A 81 10.46 -5.28 -30.46
C VAL A 81 9.97 -4.70 -31.80
N LEU A 82 9.14 -3.67 -31.77
CA LEU A 82 8.65 -2.98 -32.97
C LEU A 82 9.81 -2.40 -33.80
N ASP A 83 10.76 -1.73 -33.14
CA ASP A 83 11.95 -1.17 -33.79
C ASP A 83 12.85 -2.25 -34.41
N LEU A 84 12.97 -3.43 -33.78
CA LEU A 84 13.70 -4.56 -34.34
C LEU A 84 13.01 -5.12 -35.59
N ILE A 85 11.68 -5.20 -35.59
CA ILE A 85 10.90 -5.64 -36.76
C ILE A 85 11.08 -4.63 -37.90
N ASP A 86 11.01 -3.34 -37.61
CA ASP A 86 11.24 -2.28 -38.61
C ASP A 86 12.66 -2.30 -39.15
N ALA A 87 13.65 -2.52 -38.28
CA ALA A 87 15.05 -2.70 -38.68
C ALA A 87 15.22 -3.90 -39.60
N CYS A 88 14.62 -5.06 -39.30
CA CYS A 88 14.65 -6.25 -40.17
C CYS A 88 14.04 -5.98 -41.55
N MET A 89 12.89 -5.32 -41.62
CA MET A 89 12.22 -5.02 -42.89
C MET A 89 13.01 -4.02 -43.74
N ALA A 90 13.67 -3.04 -43.11
CA ALA A 90 14.42 -1.99 -43.80
C ALA A 90 15.89 -2.35 -44.07
N SER A 91 16.47 -3.29 -43.33
CA SER A 91 17.91 -3.60 -43.40
C SER A 91 18.32 -4.22 -44.73
N HIS A 92 17.39 -4.83 -45.48
CA HIS A 92 17.68 -5.33 -46.83
C HIS A 92 18.24 -4.25 -47.76
N GLU A 93 17.83 -2.99 -47.57
CA GLU A 93 18.30 -1.84 -48.36
C GLU A 93 19.40 -1.04 -47.63
N LEU A 94 19.33 -0.95 -46.30
CA LEU A 94 20.19 -0.05 -45.50
C LEU A 94 21.43 -0.72 -44.90
N ASP A 95 21.33 -1.98 -44.50
CA ASP A 95 22.41 -2.76 -43.87
C ASP A 95 22.26 -4.27 -44.17
N PRO A 96 22.58 -4.68 -45.41
CA PRO A 96 22.36 -6.06 -45.85
C PRO A 96 23.23 -7.07 -45.09
N THR A 97 24.36 -6.62 -44.50
CA THR A 97 25.28 -7.49 -43.76
C THR A 97 24.72 -7.93 -42.42
N ASN A 98 23.91 -7.09 -41.75
CA ASN A 98 23.32 -7.40 -40.44
C ASN A 98 21.85 -7.80 -40.50
N THR A 99 21.25 -7.88 -41.69
CA THR A 99 19.81 -8.14 -41.87
C THR A 99 19.36 -9.42 -41.16
N GLU A 100 20.07 -10.53 -41.35
CA GLU A 100 19.75 -11.81 -40.70
C GLU A 100 19.74 -11.69 -39.17
N LYS A 101 20.66 -10.90 -38.60
CA LYS A 101 20.77 -10.67 -37.16
C LYS A 101 19.59 -9.86 -36.61
N TYR A 102 19.13 -8.85 -37.35
CA TYR A 102 17.95 -8.06 -36.97
C TYR A 102 16.69 -8.92 -37.02
N CYS A 103 16.51 -9.69 -38.09
CA CYS A 103 15.35 -10.55 -38.27
C CYS A 103 15.30 -11.69 -37.24
N LEU A 104 16.42 -12.31 -36.92
CA LEU A 104 16.49 -13.35 -35.89
C LEU A 104 16.14 -12.79 -34.50
N LYS A 105 16.67 -11.61 -34.15
CA LYS A 105 16.33 -10.95 -32.88
C LYS A 105 14.86 -10.52 -32.82
N ALA A 106 14.31 -10.02 -33.93
CA ALA A 106 12.90 -9.64 -34.01
C ALA A 106 12.01 -10.87 -33.75
N LYS A 107 12.29 -11.99 -34.41
CA LYS A 107 11.57 -13.27 -34.22
C LYS A 107 11.66 -13.76 -32.78
N GLU A 108 12.85 -13.76 -32.20
CA GLU A 108 13.08 -14.21 -30.82
C GLU A 108 12.29 -13.37 -29.81
N ASN A 109 12.38 -12.05 -29.89
CA ASN A 109 11.69 -11.16 -28.95
C ASN A 109 10.18 -11.22 -29.14
N TYR A 110 9.69 -11.24 -30.39
CA TYR A 110 8.27 -11.42 -30.68
C TYR A 110 7.73 -12.74 -30.12
N PHE A 111 8.47 -13.85 -30.29
CA PHE A 111 8.09 -15.15 -29.77
C PHE A 111 7.92 -15.12 -28.24
N TYR A 112 8.87 -14.52 -27.52
CA TYR A 112 8.76 -14.36 -26.07
C TYR A 112 7.58 -13.48 -25.65
N THR A 113 7.36 -12.36 -26.33
CA THR A 113 6.22 -11.47 -26.05
C THR A 113 4.89 -12.18 -26.27
N ALA A 114 4.75 -12.88 -27.40
CA ALA A 114 3.51 -13.58 -27.77
C ALA A 114 3.23 -14.82 -26.90
N GLN A 115 4.26 -15.47 -26.36
CA GLN A 115 4.09 -16.57 -25.41
C GLN A 115 3.48 -16.12 -24.08
N LEU A 116 3.83 -14.90 -23.65
CA LEU A 116 3.38 -14.32 -22.38
C LEU A 116 1.95 -13.75 -22.48
N ASP A 117 1.56 -13.16 -23.62
CA ASP A 117 0.25 -12.54 -23.78
C ASP A 117 -0.81 -13.53 -24.29
N SER A 118 -1.90 -13.71 -23.54
CA SER A 118 -2.99 -14.62 -23.92
C SER A 118 -3.76 -14.25 -25.19
N ASN A 119 -3.65 -13.00 -25.66
CA ASN A 119 -4.35 -12.52 -26.85
C ASN A 119 -3.65 -12.93 -28.17
N LEU A 120 -2.38 -13.36 -28.11
CA LEU A 120 -1.59 -13.73 -29.30
C LEU A 120 -1.30 -15.24 -29.40
N LYS A 121 -1.80 -16.05 -28.45
CA LYS A 121 -1.42 -17.47 -28.30
C LYS A 121 -1.78 -18.39 -29.47
N ASP A 122 -2.87 -18.10 -30.19
CA ASP A 122 -3.44 -19.07 -31.13
C ASP A 122 -2.78 -19.04 -32.53
N SER A 123 -1.86 -18.10 -32.81
CA SER A 123 -1.25 -17.95 -34.15
C SER A 123 0.25 -17.60 -34.17
N TYR A 124 0.86 -17.23 -33.04
CA TYR A 124 2.22 -16.69 -33.04
C TYR A 124 3.29 -17.65 -33.54
N GLU A 125 3.15 -18.96 -33.30
CA GLU A 125 4.11 -19.98 -33.78
C GLU A 125 4.15 -20.06 -35.31
N GLN A 126 2.97 -19.98 -35.95
CA GLN A 126 2.86 -19.94 -37.41
C GLN A 126 3.39 -18.63 -37.97
N VAL A 127 3.05 -17.50 -37.34
CA VAL A 127 3.56 -16.16 -37.72
C VAL A 127 5.09 -16.11 -37.69
N VAL A 128 5.73 -16.74 -36.70
CA VAL A 128 7.20 -16.83 -36.60
C VAL A 128 7.79 -17.80 -37.63
N SER A 129 7.14 -18.94 -37.85
CA SER A 129 7.59 -19.94 -38.84
C SER A 129 7.55 -19.37 -40.26
N ASP A 130 6.46 -18.69 -40.61
CA ASP A 130 6.19 -18.17 -41.95
C ASP A 130 6.78 -16.77 -42.18
N GLU A 131 7.55 -16.25 -41.22
CA GLU A 131 8.27 -14.98 -41.31
C GLU A 131 7.38 -13.78 -41.64
N LEU A 132 6.17 -13.76 -41.07
CA LEU A 132 5.15 -12.74 -41.32
C LEU A 132 5.44 -11.45 -40.53
N PHE A 133 6.54 -10.76 -40.84
CA PHE A 133 7.00 -9.56 -40.10
C PHE A 133 5.97 -8.42 -40.04
N LEU A 134 5.14 -8.26 -41.08
CA LEU A 134 4.04 -7.28 -41.06
C LEU A 134 2.95 -7.63 -40.04
N VAL A 135 2.69 -8.92 -39.83
CA VAL A 135 1.74 -9.41 -38.82
C VAL A 135 2.35 -9.20 -37.43
N MET A 136 3.62 -9.58 -37.23
CA MET A 136 4.34 -9.32 -35.98
C MET A 136 4.31 -7.83 -35.62
N LYS A 137 4.53 -6.95 -36.61
CA LYS A 137 4.46 -5.50 -36.43
C LYS A 137 3.08 -5.05 -35.95
N ALA A 138 2.02 -5.56 -36.58
CA ALA A 138 0.65 -5.24 -36.22
C ALA A 138 0.30 -5.72 -34.80
N ASP A 139 0.72 -6.93 -34.45
CA ASP A 139 0.48 -7.54 -33.14
C ASP A 139 1.17 -6.76 -32.02
N ILE A 140 2.45 -6.41 -32.19
CA ILE A 140 3.19 -5.59 -31.22
C ILE A 140 2.60 -4.17 -31.13
N SER A 141 2.20 -3.59 -32.26
CA SER A 141 1.52 -2.28 -32.27
C SER A 141 0.19 -2.32 -31.51
N TYR A 142 -0.55 -3.43 -31.63
CA TYR A 142 -1.76 -3.66 -30.87
C TYR A 142 -1.49 -3.73 -29.36
N LEU A 143 -0.45 -4.47 -28.93
CA LEU A 143 -0.05 -4.54 -27.52
C LEU A 143 0.33 -3.16 -26.96
N ILE A 144 1.09 -2.36 -27.71
CA ILE A 144 1.47 -0.99 -27.32
C ILE A 144 0.24 -0.09 -27.16
N ASN A 145 -0.70 -0.17 -28.11
CA ASN A 145 -1.91 0.67 -28.10
C ASN A 145 -2.89 0.30 -26.98
N LYS A 146 -2.88 -0.96 -26.53
CA LYS A 146 -3.68 -1.43 -25.40
C LYS A 146 -3.20 -0.84 -24.06
N GLN A 147 -1.93 -0.48 -23.95
CA GLN A 147 -1.32 0.04 -22.73
C GLN A 147 -1.67 1.53 -22.53
N SER A 148 -2.57 1.83 -21.59
CA SER A 148 -3.06 3.17 -21.26
C SER A 148 -2.09 3.99 -20.40
N VAL A 149 -0.79 3.86 -20.63
CA VAL A 149 0.24 4.53 -19.84
C VAL A 149 0.51 5.92 -20.42
N GLY A 150 0.05 6.96 -19.73
CA GLY A 150 0.53 8.34 -19.89
C GLY A 150 1.82 8.59 -19.08
N ASP A 151 2.54 9.68 -19.35
CA ASP A 151 3.82 10.02 -18.67
C ASP A 151 3.68 10.02 -17.14
N LEU A 152 4.15 8.95 -16.51
CA LEU A 152 3.91 8.60 -15.10
C LEU A 152 4.73 9.44 -14.11
N GLN A 153 5.91 9.91 -14.52
CA GLN A 153 6.88 10.52 -13.61
C GLN A 153 6.40 11.80 -12.90
N ARG A 154 5.25 12.37 -13.29
CA ARG A 154 4.67 13.56 -12.63
C ARG A 154 3.35 13.32 -11.90
N ARG A 155 2.67 12.19 -12.09
CA ARG A 155 1.28 12.02 -11.61
C ARG A 155 1.13 11.15 -10.37
N TYR A 156 2.12 10.28 -10.09
CA TYR A 156 2.09 9.38 -8.94
C TYR A 156 3.45 9.41 -8.22
N PRO A 157 3.62 10.27 -7.21
CA PRO A 157 4.84 10.25 -6.39
C PRO A 157 4.88 8.97 -5.56
N ARG A 158 6.08 8.37 -5.43
CA ARG A 158 6.31 7.24 -4.52
C ARG A 158 6.33 7.76 -3.09
N GLU A 159 5.56 7.12 -2.21
CA GLU A 159 5.65 7.38 -0.78
C GLU A 159 6.76 6.52 -0.17
N ASP A 160 7.64 7.15 0.61
CA ASP A 160 8.68 6.43 1.33
C ASP A 160 8.08 5.62 2.48
N PHE A 161 8.59 4.40 2.67
CA PHE A 161 8.18 3.57 3.80
C PHE A 161 8.62 4.22 5.12
N PRO A 162 7.72 4.39 6.09
CA PRO A 162 8.09 4.92 7.38
C PRO A 162 9.00 3.93 8.11
N GLU A 163 10.06 4.45 8.75
CA GLU A 163 10.90 3.62 9.60
C GLU A 163 10.10 3.11 10.81
N ILE A 164 10.16 1.80 11.07
CA ILE A 164 9.44 1.16 12.17
C ILE A 164 9.86 1.76 13.53
N SER A 165 11.14 2.11 13.67
CA SER A 165 11.70 2.82 14.83
C SER A 165 11.02 4.17 15.07
N PHE A 166 10.79 4.94 14.00
CA PHE A 166 10.11 6.23 14.05
C PHE A 166 8.65 6.08 14.45
N VAL A 167 7.93 5.11 13.86
CA VAL A 167 6.54 4.83 14.21
C VAL A 167 6.42 4.42 15.68
N PHE A 168 7.30 3.54 16.16
CA PHE A 168 7.32 3.10 17.54
C PHE A 168 7.57 4.27 18.50
N SER A 169 8.60 5.09 18.24
CA SER A 169 8.95 6.25 19.08
C SER A 169 7.81 7.28 19.15
N THR A 170 7.21 7.58 17.99
CA THR A 170 6.11 8.55 17.90
C THR A 170 4.87 8.03 18.64
N TRP A 171 4.54 6.76 18.45
CA TRP A 171 3.40 6.12 19.11
C TRP A 171 3.58 6.03 20.62
N PHE A 172 4.77 5.66 21.07
CA PHE A 172 5.11 5.66 22.49
C PHE A 172 5.04 7.07 23.09
N SER A 173 5.50 8.09 22.37
CA SER A 173 5.43 9.49 22.81
C SER A 173 3.99 9.96 22.96
N ILE A 174 3.11 9.63 22.01
CA ILE A 174 1.67 9.93 22.11
C ILE A 174 1.07 9.27 23.35
N PHE A 175 1.38 8.00 23.60
CA PHE A 175 0.89 7.30 24.79
C PHE A 175 1.43 7.90 26.09
N ALA A 176 2.71 8.24 26.13
CA ALA A 176 3.31 8.91 27.28
C ALA A 176 2.62 10.24 27.58
N CYS A 177 2.29 11.03 26.54
CA CYS A 177 1.52 12.26 26.69
C CYS A 177 0.10 11.98 27.24
N VAL A 178 -0.61 11.00 26.69
CA VAL A 178 -1.97 10.64 27.17
C VAL A 178 -1.93 10.22 28.64
N ILE A 179 -1.03 9.32 29.02
CA ILE A 179 -0.88 8.87 30.42
C ILE A 179 -0.52 10.05 31.33
N SER A 180 0.43 10.91 30.90
CA SER A 180 0.82 12.09 31.68
C SER A 180 -0.36 13.05 31.88
N THR A 181 -1.20 13.26 30.85
CA THR A 181 -2.40 14.09 30.99
C THR A 181 -3.45 13.47 31.92
N LEU A 182 -3.63 12.15 31.89
CA LEU A 182 -4.54 11.45 32.80
C LEU A 182 -4.08 11.54 34.26
N ILE A 183 -2.77 11.40 34.51
CA ILE A 183 -2.18 11.56 35.85
C ILE A 183 -2.30 13.02 36.32
N GLY A 184 -1.99 13.99 35.45
CA GLY A 184 -2.15 15.41 35.75
C GLY A 184 -3.61 15.75 36.08
N TYR A 185 -4.57 15.18 35.33
CA TYR A 185 -5.99 15.36 35.57
C TYR A 185 -6.47 14.74 36.87
N SER A 186 -6.00 13.53 37.21
CA SER A 186 -6.36 12.86 38.46
C SER A 186 -5.81 13.62 39.68
N LEU A 187 -4.57 14.11 39.60
CA LEU A 187 -3.96 14.97 40.62
C LEU A 187 -4.73 16.29 40.78
N TYR A 188 -5.08 16.94 39.66
CA TYR A 188 -5.89 18.16 39.68
C TYR A 188 -7.25 17.93 40.36
N ARG A 189 -7.96 16.85 40.02
CA ARG A 189 -9.23 16.50 40.67
C ARG A 189 -9.06 16.20 42.16
N PHE A 190 -7.99 15.51 42.55
CA PHE A 190 -7.72 15.20 43.95
C PHE A 190 -7.48 16.48 44.77
N ILE A 191 -6.67 17.41 44.26
CA ILE A 191 -6.40 18.70 44.91
C ILE A 191 -7.67 19.55 45.00
N LYS A 192 -8.46 19.61 43.92
CA LYS A 192 -9.74 20.33 43.88
C LYS A 192 -10.77 19.72 44.84
N SER A 193 -10.83 18.40 44.96
CA SER A 193 -11.71 17.70 45.90
C SER A 193 -11.32 17.99 47.35
N ARG A 194 -10.01 18.05 47.65
CA ARG A 194 -9.51 18.27 49.02
C ARG A 194 -9.70 19.70 49.51
N SER A 195 -9.65 20.68 48.59
CA SER A 195 -9.92 22.09 48.87
C SER A 195 -11.41 22.40 49.10
N CYS A 196 -12.32 21.53 48.64
CA CYS A 196 -13.75 21.62 48.96
C CYS A 196 -14.12 20.99 50.32
N THR A 197 -13.28 20.14 50.90
CA THR A 197 -13.55 19.45 52.19
C THR A 197 -12.91 20.13 53.42
N SER A 198 -12.19 21.24 53.25
CA SER A 198 -11.53 21.95 54.36
C SER A 198 -12.27 23.21 54.82
N VAL A 199 -13.56 23.33 54.51
CA VAL A 199 -14.45 24.38 55.01
C VAL A 199 -15.66 23.70 55.66
N GLU A 200 -15.42 23.02 56.77
CA GLU A 200 -16.39 22.68 57.81
C GLU A 200 -15.67 22.68 59.16
#